data_AF-A0A940ULC2-F1
#
_entry.id   AF-A0A940ULC2-F1
#
_cell.length_a   1.000
_cell.length_b   1.000
_cell.length_c   1.000
_cell.angle_alpha   90.00
_cell.angle_beta   90.00
_cell.angle_gamma   90.00
#
_symmetry.space_group_name_H-M   'P 1'
#
loop_
_entity.id
_entity.type
_entity.pdbx_description
1 polymer ?
#
loop_
_entity_poly.entity_id
_entity_poly.type
_entity_poly.pdbx_seq_one_letter_code
_entity_poly.pdbx_strand_id
1 'polypeptide(L)'
;LSFGNRVSALELLHQMGRGEGFGKIVGQGVRKMKEIFSKQFGADRSIMEDIGMEAKGLEFSEYMPKESLAQQGGYGLALKGPQHDEAWLIFLDMVHNFLPTFEQKAEALHWFPLWRTWFGLCGLCKLPWNDVTPPDNKQTKEPAKVIKHVEWYTQYFNAVTGHSMTPADLITMSERVYNFQRVLCLKMGYGRREHDALPYRAMGPVTVEEYESRHERYDKQLKETYNVEIDGKSSAEKVKILRKLREERYEQLKDAVYERRGWTKDGIPTLDTVKRLGIDFPDVLDVLRANGVS
;
A
#
# COMPACT_ATOMS: atom_id res chain seq x y z
N LEU A 1 23.51 -4.86 -18.15
CA LEU A 1 23.47 -4.60 -16.70
C LEU A 1 23.32 -5.94 -15.98
N SER A 2 24.01 -6.14 -14.86
CA SER A 2 23.90 -7.35 -14.03
C SER A 2 23.92 -6.96 -12.55
N PHE A 3 23.27 -7.77 -11.69
CA PHE A 3 23.29 -7.55 -10.25
C PHE A 3 24.72 -7.57 -9.70
N GLY A 4 25.01 -6.70 -8.73
CA GLY A 4 26.34 -6.54 -8.14
C GLY A 4 27.33 -5.68 -8.94
N ASN A 5 27.00 -5.26 -10.16
CA ASN A 5 27.89 -4.42 -10.98
C ASN A 5 27.74 -2.92 -10.66
N ARG A 6 28.50 -2.46 -9.66
CA ARG A 6 28.48 -1.05 -9.21
C ARG A 6 28.86 -0.05 -10.31
N VAL A 7 29.81 -0.40 -11.20
CA VAL A 7 30.33 0.53 -12.21
C VAL A 7 29.25 0.83 -13.24
N SER A 8 28.58 -0.22 -13.74
CA SER A 8 27.47 -0.02 -14.69
C SER A 8 26.26 0.65 -14.05
N ALA A 9 25.99 0.43 -12.76
CA ALA A 9 24.91 1.10 -12.05
C ALA A 9 25.16 2.62 -11.90
N LEU A 10 26.39 3.02 -11.56
CA LEU A 10 26.78 4.43 -11.48
C LEU A 10 26.75 5.12 -12.85
N GLU A 11 27.26 4.45 -13.89
CA GLU A 11 27.19 4.99 -15.24
C GLU A 11 25.74 5.18 -15.70
N LEU A 12 24.83 4.25 -15.36
CA LEU A 12 23.42 4.40 -15.67
C LEU A 12 22.80 5.63 -14.99
N LEU A 13 23.14 5.89 -13.72
CA LEU A 13 22.69 7.08 -13.01
C LEU A 13 23.16 8.36 -13.72
N HIS A 14 24.40 8.38 -14.20
CA HIS A 14 24.93 9.50 -14.96
C HIS A 14 24.23 9.68 -16.31
N GLN A 15 23.96 8.59 -17.04
CA GLN A 15 23.18 8.64 -18.28
C GLN A 15 21.76 9.15 -18.05
N MET A 16 21.11 8.77 -16.95
CA MET A 16 19.80 9.29 -16.57
C MET A 16 19.85 10.81 -16.38
N GLY A 17 20.85 11.30 -15.63
CA GLY A 17 21.04 12.74 -15.40
C GLY A 17 21.32 13.54 -16.69
N ARG A 18 22.01 12.94 -17.67
CA ARG A 18 22.26 13.56 -18.98
C ARG A 18 21.14 13.35 -19.99
N GLY A 19 20.20 12.45 -19.73
CA GLY A 19 19.11 12.13 -20.67
C GLY A 19 19.57 11.37 -21.93
N GLU A 20 20.65 10.59 -21.84
CA GLU A 20 21.27 9.91 -22.98
C GLU A 20 21.24 8.38 -22.85
N GLY A 21 21.60 7.69 -23.95
CA GLY A 21 21.81 6.24 -23.95
C GLY A 21 20.64 5.46 -23.38
N PHE A 22 20.95 4.46 -22.54
CA PHE A 22 19.94 3.67 -21.86
C PHE A 22 19.29 4.43 -20.69
N GLY A 23 20.00 5.41 -20.11
CA GLY A 23 19.49 6.29 -19.06
C GLY A 23 18.24 7.07 -19.46
N LYS A 24 18.07 7.41 -20.74
CA LYS A 24 16.84 8.03 -21.27
C LYS A 24 15.59 7.15 -21.10
N ILE A 25 15.75 5.83 -21.15
CA ILE A 25 14.65 4.88 -20.94
C ILE A 25 14.40 4.70 -19.44
N VAL A 26 15.47 4.45 -18.66
CA VAL A 26 15.38 4.21 -17.22
C VAL A 26 14.85 5.42 -16.46
N GLY A 27 15.23 6.64 -16.88
CA GLY A 27 14.76 7.89 -16.29
C GLY A 27 13.25 8.17 -16.42
N GLN A 28 12.51 7.36 -17.18
CA GLN A 28 11.05 7.49 -17.32
C GLN A 28 10.25 6.63 -16.31
N GLY A 29 10.93 5.83 -15.48
CA GLY A 29 10.30 4.98 -14.48
C GLY A 29 9.78 3.65 -15.01
N VAL A 30 9.53 2.70 -14.11
CA VAL A 30 9.26 1.30 -14.44
C VAL A 30 8.01 1.15 -15.32
N ARG A 31 6.94 1.90 -15.03
CA ARG A 31 5.72 1.89 -15.83
C ARG A 31 5.99 2.15 -17.32
N LYS A 32 6.87 3.12 -17.62
CA LYS A 32 7.26 3.45 -19.00
C LYS A 32 8.25 2.45 -19.56
N MET A 33 9.17 1.92 -18.76
CA MET A 33 10.05 0.83 -19.17
C MET A 33 9.25 -0.40 -19.63
N LYS A 34 8.20 -0.81 -18.91
CA LYS A 34 7.30 -1.90 -19.32
C LYS A 34 6.70 -1.66 -20.71
N GLU A 35 6.32 -0.42 -21.02
CA GLU A 35 5.74 -0.04 -22.31
C GLU A 35 6.78 -0.07 -23.42
N ILE A 36 7.93 0.56 -23.19
CA ILE A 36 9.04 0.66 -24.15
C ILE A 36 9.58 -0.74 -24.48
N PHE A 37 9.88 -1.56 -23.47
CA PHE A 37 10.44 -2.89 -23.68
C PHE A 37 9.50 -3.81 -24.44
N SER A 38 8.20 -3.74 -24.17
CA SER A 38 7.24 -4.56 -24.90
C SER A 38 7.09 -4.10 -26.36
N LYS A 39 6.90 -2.79 -26.59
CA LYS A 39 6.64 -2.24 -27.93
C LYS A 39 7.87 -2.25 -28.85
N GLN A 40 9.06 -1.97 -28.30
CA GLN A 40 10.26 -1.72 -29.10
C GLN A 40 11.26 -2.88 -29.07
N PHE A 41 11.22 -3.72 -28.04
CA PHE A 41 12.20 -4.79 -27.84
C PHE A 41 11.56 -6.18 -27.76
N GLY A 42 10.24 -6.29 -27.96
CA GLY A 42 9.52 -7.57 -27.99
C GLY A 42 9.44 -8.27 -26.63
N ALA A 43 9.62 -7.55 -25.52
CA ALA A 43 9.46 -8.13 -24.19
C ALA A 43 7.98 -8.51 -23.93
N ASP A 44 7.76 -9.67 -23.31
CA ASP A 44 6.43 -10.11 -22.91
C ASP A 44 5.83 -9.14 -21.90
N ARG A 45 4.74 -8.46 -22.28
CA ARG A 45 4.07 -7.49 -21.42
C ARG A 45 3.57 -8.10 -20.12
N SER A 46 3.06 -9.33 -20.15
CA SER A 46 2.51 -9.98 -18.96
C SER A 46 3.59 -10.22 -17.91
N ILE A 47 4.76 -10.72 -18.34
CA ILE A 47 5.92 -10.89 -17.46
C ILE A 47 6.40 -9.54 -16.94
N MET A 48 6.45 -8.52 -17.80
CA MET A 48 6.84 -7.17 -17.38
C MET A 48 5.91 -6.62 -16.29
N GLU A 49 4.59 -6.83 -16.41
CA GLU A 49 3.63 -6.44 -15.37
C GLU A 49 3.85 -7.17 -14.05
N ASP A 50 4.17 -8.46 -14.09
CA ASP A 50 4.40 -9.25 -12.88
C ASP A 50 5.67 -8.85 -12.14
N ILE A 51 6.77 -8.55 -12.87
CA ILE A 51 8.09 -8.28 -12.26
C ILE A 51 8.36 -6.81 -11.99
N GLY A 52 7.70 -5.89 -12.71
CA GLY A 52 7.92 -4.46 -12.56
C GLY A 52 7.27 -3.94 -11.28
N MET A 53 8.12 -3.62 -10.31
CA MET A 53 7.74 -3.21 -8.96
C MET A 53 7.32 -1.74 -8.90
N GLU A 54 6.21 -1.41 -9.54
CA GLU A 54 5.53 -0.12 -9.42
C GLU A 54 4.01 -0.28 -9.35
N ALA A 55 3.34 0.66 -8.68
CA ALA A 55 1.88 0.76 -8.65
C ALA A 55 1.49 2.24 -8.70
N LYS A 56 0.36 2.56 -9.35
CA LYS A 56 -0.09 3.95 -9.60
C LYS A 56 0.96 4.87 -10.29
N GLY A 57 2.04 4.31 -10.82
CA GLY A 57 3.10 5.05 -11.53
C GLY A 57 4.26 5.45 -10.64
N LEU A 58 4.29 4.98 -9.39
CA LEU A 58 5.38 5.17 -8.45
C LEU A 58 5.97 3.80 -8.08
N GLU A 59 7.30 3.72 -8.03
CA GLU A 59 8.05 2.53 -7.64
C GLU A 59 7.83 2.18 -6.16
N PHE A 60 7.85 0.88 -5.85
CA PHE A 60 7.77 0.42 -4.46
C PHE A 60 8.99 0.87 -3.65
N SER A 61 8.75 1.31 -2.43
CA SER A 61 9.84 1.52 -1.46
C SER A 61 10.40 0.20 -0.89
N GLU A 62 11.45 0.28 -0.07
CA GLU A 62 12.40 -0.80 0.27
C GLU A 62 11.85 -2.02 1.06
N TYR A 63 10.54 -2.16 1.25
CA TYR A 63 9.95 -3.32 1.94
C TYR A 63 9.30 -4.29 0.95
N MET A 64 9.76 -5.54 0.92
CA MET A 64 9.18 -6.61 0.09
C MET A 64 7.91 -7.19 0.74
N PRO A 65 6.71 -7.01 0.15
CA PRO A 65 5.45 -7.30 0.84
C PRO A 65 4.91 -8.72 0.59
N LYS A 66 5.65 -9.59 -0.13
CA LYS A 66 5.21 -10.95 -0.52
C LYS A 66 4.55 -11.74 0.61
N GLU A 67 5.07 -11.63 1.82
CA GLU A 67 4.59 -12.41 2.97
C GLU A 67 3.66 -11.62 3.89
N SER A 68 3.58 -10.29 3.77
CA SER A 68 2.71 -9.44 4.60
C SER A 68 1.53 -8.91 3.81
N LEU A 69 0.37 -9.53 4.03
CA LEU A 69 -0.89 -9.07 3.43
C LEU A 69 -1.24 -7.65 3.87
N ALA A 70 -0.93 -7.28 5.13
CA ALA A 70 -1.14 -5.90 5.59
C ALA A 70 -0.23 -4.91 4.84
N GLN A 71 1.05 -5.24 4.58
CA GLN A 71 1.94 -4.37 3.83
C GLN A 71 1.57 -4.30 2.34
N GLN A 72 1.03 -5.39 1.76
CA GLN A 72 0.43 -5.34 0.41
C GLN A 72 -0.70 -4.30 0.38
N GLY A 73 -1.62 -4.35 1.36
CA GLY A 73 -2.65 -3.32 1.52
C GLY A 73 -2.05 -1.93 1.68
N GLY A 74 -1.00 -1.79 2.48
CA GLY A 74 -0.35 -0.51 2.77
C GLY A 74 0.25 0.16 1.54
N TYR A 75 0.70 -0.63 0.57
CA TYR A 75 1.18 -0.13 -0.72
C TYR A 75 0.09 0.07 -1.76
N GLY A 76 -0.79 -0.91 -1.94
CA GLY A 76 -1.79 -0.84 -3.00
C GLY A 76 -2.92 0.13 -2.69
N LEU A 77 -3.26 0.36 -1.42
CA LEU A 77 -4.33 1.27 -1.02
C LEU A 77 -3.85 2.69 -0.68
N ALA A 78 -2.55 2.94 -0.76
CA ALA A 78 -1.97 4.26 -0.59
C ALA A 78 -2.41 5.18 -1.74
N LEU A 79 -2.74 6.43 -1.41
CA LEU A 79 -3.25 7.39 -2.40
C LEU A 79 -2.16 7.83 -3.38
N LYS A 80 -0.92 7.95 -2.89
CA LYS A 80 0.22 8.48 -3.66
C LYS A 80 0.98 7.42 -4.45
N GLY A 81 0.59 6.14 -4.34
CA GLY A 81 1.37 5.00 -4.82
C GLY A 81 2.13 4.30 -3.69
N PRO A 82 2.93 3.26 -4.00
CA PRO A 82 3.49 2.33 -3.02
C PRO A 82 4.65 2.92 -2.20
N GLN A 83 4.33 3.86 -1.31
CA GLN A 83 5.23 4.45 -0.33
C GLN A 83 4.87 3.94 1.08
N HIS A 84 5.85 3.42 1.82
CA HIS A 84 5.66 2.91 3.18
C HIS A 84 5.28 4.00 4.20
N ASP A 85 5.41 5.27 3.83
CA ASP A 85 5.13 6.41 4.68
C ASP A 85 3.65 6.51 5.10
N GLU A 86 2.71 6.09 4.23
CA GLU A 86 1.28 6.05 4.55
C GLU A 86 0.95 4.89 5.49
N ALA A 87 1.48 3.70 5.22
CA ALA A 87 1.27 2.52 6.05
C ALA A 87 2.51 1.63 6.07
N TRP A 88 3.17 1.61 7.23
CA TRP A 88 4.27 0.69 7.53
C TRP A 88 3.78 -0.36 8.52
N LEU A 89 3.27 -1.48 8.00
CA LEU A 89 2.58 -2.52 8.80
C LEU A 89 3.31 -3.85 8.82
N ILE A 90 4.38 -4.00 8.04
CA ILE A 90 5.11 -5.26 7.90
C ILE A 90 5.58 -5.84 9.25
N PHE A 91 6.03 -5.01 10.19
CA PHE A 91 6.44 -5.45 11.53
C PHE A 91 5.24 -5.93 12.37
N LEU A 92 4.13 -5.21 12.31
CA LEU A 92 2.92 -5.58 13.06
C LEU A 92 2.32 -6.90 12.55
N ASP A 93 2.35 -7.10 11.24
CA ASP A 93 1.79 -8.28 10.57
C ASP A 93 2.72 -9.49 10.70
N MET A 94 4.00 -9.36 10.34
CA MET A 94 4.90 -10.52 10.19
C MET A 94 5.83 -10.78 11.37
N VAL A 95 6.20 -9.77 12.14
CA VAL A 95 7.15 -9.93 13.25
C VAL A 95 6.41 -10.13 14.56
N HIS A 96 5.38 -9.32 14.81
CA HIS A 96 4.60 -9.38 16.04
C HIS A 96 3.32 -10.21 15.93
N ASN A 97 2.85 -10.47 14.70
CA ASN A 97 1.61 -11.21 14.43
C ASN A 97 0.40 -10.61 15.16
N PHE A 98 0.33 -9.27 15.22
CA PHE A 98 -0.73 -8.53 15.91
C PHE A 98 -1.98 -8.32 15.07
N LEU A 99 -1.95 -8.67 13.79
CA LEU A 99 -3.04 -8.46 12.85
C LEU A 99 -3.56 -9.77 12.24
N PRO A 100 -3.89 -10.84 12.99
CA PRO A 100 -4.23 -12.13 12.38
C PRO A 100 -5.48 -12.09 11.48
N THR A 101 -6.49 -11.26 11.77
CA THR A 101 -7.76 -11.22 11.02
C THR A 101 -7.79 -10.13 9.94
N PHE A 102 -8.74 -10.26 8.99
CA PHE A 102 -9.01 -9.20 8.00
C PHE A 102 -9.50 -7.91 8.68
N GLU A 103 -10.39 -8.00 9.66
CA GLU A 103 -10.82 -6.85 10.48
C GLU A 103 -9.65 -6.05 11.06
N GLN A 104 -8.69 -6.73 11.69
CA GLN A 104 -7.55 -6.07 12.31
C GLN A 104 -6.63 -5.43 11.27
N LYS A 105 -6.41 -6.11 10.14
CA LYS A 105 -5.67 -5.53 9.01
C LYS A 105 -6.40 -4.32 8.43
N ALA A 106 -7.72 -4.38 8.30
CA ALA A 106 -8.54 -3.29 7.80
C ALA A 106 -8.53 -2.08 8.74
N GLU A 107 -8.65 -2.30 10.05
CA GLU A 107 -8.50 -1.25 11.05
C GLU A 107 -7.11 -0.62 11.01
N ALA A 108 -6.04 -1.42 10.88
CA ALA A 108 -4.68 -0.89 10.74
C ALA A 108 -4.52 -0.06 9.45
N LEU A 109 -5.04 -0.55 8.32
CA LEU A 109 -5.03 0.13 7.02
C LEU A 109 -6.00 1.33 6.94
N HIS A 110 -6.84 1.51 7.95
CA HIS A 110 -7.62 2.72 8.17
C HIS A 110 -6.85 3.69 9.08
N TRP A 111 -6.51 3.28 10.30
CA TRP A 111 -5.97 4.18 11.33
C TRP A 111 -4.57 4.72 11.00
N PHE A 112 -3.64 3.86 10.56
CA PHE A 112 -2.24 4.27 10.34
C PHE A 112 -2.08 5.30 9.23
N PRO A 113 -2.70 5.14 8.03
CA PRO A 113 -2.68 6.18 7.01
C PRO A 113 -3.24 7.52 7.47
N LEU A 114 -4.31 7.51 8.25
CA LEU A 114 -4.93 8.74 8.76
C LEU A 114 -4.00 9.44 9.75
N TRP A 115 -3.49 8.72 10.74
CA TRP A 115 -2.57 9.30 11.70
C TRP A 115 -1.27 9.80 11.05
N ARG A 116 -0.72 9.05 10.10
CA ARG A 116 0.48 9.44 9.35
C ARG A 116 0.24 10.62 8.42
N THR A 117 -0.99 10.81 7.94
CA THR A 117 -1.41 11.97 7.14
C THR A 117 -1.46 13.23 7.99
N TRP A 118 -1.90 13.13 9.25
CA TRP A 118 -2.00 14.27 10.18
C TRP A 118 -0.69 15.06 10.29
N PHE A 119 0.45 14.35 10.41
CA PHE A 119 1.78 14.97 10.43
C PHE A 119 2.05 15.83 9.20
N GLY A 120 1.65 15.37 8.01
CA GLY A 120 1.79 16.14 6.78
C GLY A 120 0.90 17.37 6.73
N LEU A 121 -0.28 17.32 7.35
CA LEU A 121 -1.19 18.48 7.46
C LEU A 121 -0.64 19.56 8.40
N CYS A 122 0.08 19.14 9.45
CA CYS A 122 0.64 20.05 10.45
C CYS A 122 2.11 20.42 10.19
N GLY A 123 2.74 19.91 9.13
CA GLY A 123 4.15 20.17 8.83
C GLY A 123 5.13 19.56 9.85
N LEU A 124 4.74 18.44 10.48
CA LEU A 124 5.51 17.78 11.53
C LEU A 124 6.22 16.53 11.00
N CYS A 125 7.38 16.22 11.58
CA CYS A 125 8.03 14.93 11.38
C CYS A 125 7.29 13.85 12.21
N LYS A 126 7.05 12.68 11.61
CA LYS A 126 6.37 11.55 12.26
C LYS A 126 7.31 10.57 12.99
N LEU A 127 8.62 10.68 12.78
CA LEU A 127 9.60 9.79 13.44
C LEU A 127 9.58 9.92 14.97
N PRO A 128 9.47 11.12 15.57
CA PRO A 128 9.36 11.22 17.03
C PRO A 128 8.16 10.47 17.61
N TRP A 129 7.05 10.35 16.87
CA TRP A 129 5.91 9.54 17.28
C TRP A 129 6.25 8.06 17.36
N ASN A 130 6.89 7.51 16.32
CA ASN A 130 7.07 6.07 16.15
C ASN A 130 8.37 5.53 16.78
N ASP A 131 9.44 6.32 16.79
CA ASP A 131 10.80 5.84 17.07
C ASP A 131 11.29 6.18 18.48
N VAL A 132 10.61 7.08 19.19
CA VAL A 132 10.98 7.52 20.55
C VAL A 132 9.90 7.09 21.55
N THR A 133 9.55 5.81 21.55
CA THR A 133 8.41 5.32 22.35
C THR A 133 8.63 5.50 23.86
N PRO A 134 7.60 5.88 24.63
CA PRO A 134 7.70 5.94 26.09
C PRO A 134 8.13 4.59 26.71
N PRO A 135 8.88 4.58 27.83
CA PRO A 135 9.32 3.32 28.46
C PRO A 135 8.16 2.38 28.83
N ASP A 136 6.99 2.95 29.14
CA ASP A 136 5.75 2.27 29.51
C ASP A 136 4.88 1.86 28.29
N ASN A 137 5.30 2.14 27.06
CA ASN A 137 4.47 1.90 25.87
C ASN A 137 4.16 0.42 25.65
N LYS A 138 5.11 -0.47 25.98
CA LYS A 138 4.95 -1.93 25.79
C LYS A 138 3.82 -2.53 26.64
N GLN A 139 3.44 -1.86 27.73
CA GLN A 139 2.40 -2.31 28.65
C GLN A 139 1.01 -1.75 28.28
N THR A 140 0.92 -0.89 27.27
CA THR A 140 -0.36 -0.33 26.82
C THR A 140 -1.19 -1.36 26.03
N LYS A 141 -2.50 -1.12 25.88
CA LYS A 141 -3.40 -2.01 25.13
C LYS A 141 -3.07 -2.07 23.63
N GLU A 142 -2.59 -0.96 23.07
CA GLU A 142 -2.22 -0.85 21.65
C GLU A 142 -0.82 -0.24 21.49
N PRO A 143 0.26 -0.98 21.84
CA PRO A 143 1.62 -0.45 21.81
C PRO A 143 2.05 0.07 20.43
N ALA A 144 1.49 -0.52 19.36
CA ALA A 144 1.73 -0.16 17.98
C ALA A 144 1.28 1.27 17.61
N LYS A 145 0.29 1.82 18.32
CA LYS A 145 -0.23 3.18 18.05
C LYS A 145 0.48 4.26 18.86
N VAL A 146 1.24 3.88 19.88
CA VAL A 146 1.92 4.79 20.81
C VAL A 146 0.95 5.86 21.35
N ILE A 147 -0.17 5.42 21.93
CA ILE A 147 -1.33 6.28 22.25
C ILE A 147 -0.96 7.52 23.07
N LYS A 148 -0.01 7.40 24.01
CA LYS A 148 0.49 8.52 24.81
C LYS A 148 1.06 9.66 23.96
N HIS A 149 1.72 9.32 22.85
CA HIS A 149 2.18 10.33 21.89
C HIS A 149 1.01 10.98 21.15
N VAL A 150 -0.02 10.22 20.77
CA VAL A 150 -1.23 10.77 20.14
C VAL A 150 -1.88 11.82 21.07
N GLU A 151 -1.95 11.53 22.36
CA GLU A 151 -2.42 12.47 23.39
C GLU A 151 -1.53 13.71 23.49
N TRP A 152 -0.20 13.54 23.52
CA TRP A 152 0.75 14.67 23.55
C TRP A 152 0.68 15.55 22.31
N TYR A 153 0.55 14.96 21.12
CA TYR A 153 0.34 15.73 19.88
C TYR A 153 -1.00 16.47 19.88
N THR A 154 -2.02 15.91 20.51
CA THR A 154 -3.31 16.60 20.73
C THR A 154 -3.14 17.81 21.65
N GLN A 155 -2.44 17.64 22.78
CA GLN A 155 -2.13 18.74 23.70
C GLN A 155 -1.30 19.83 23.01
N TYR A 156 -0.28 19.43 22.25
CA TYR A 156 0.54 20.33 21.43
C TYR A 156 -0.31 21.12 20.44
N PHE A 157 -1.17 20.45 19.67
CA PHE A 157 -2.04 21.10 18.69
C PHE A 157 -2.97 22.11 19.34
N ASN A 158 -3.60 21.74 20.46
CA ASN A 158 -4.49 22.63 21.22
C ASN A 158 -3.74 23.84 21.77
N ALA A 159 -2.54 23.64 22.34
CA ALA A 159 -1.73 24.70 22.89
C ALA A 159 -1.27 25.73 21.83
N VAL A 160 -0.91 25.25 20.64
CA VAL A 160 -0.46 26.12 19.54
C VAL A 160 -1.61 26.86 18.87
N THR A 161 -2.75 26.19 18.68
CA THR A 161 -3.84 26.73 17.85
C THR A 161 -4.98 27.36 18.64
N GLY A 162 -5.05 27.14 19.96
CA GLY A 162 -6.16 27.57 20.81
C GLY A 162 -7.43 26.72 20.67
N HIS A 163 -7.41 25.64 19.88
CA HIS A 163 -8.55 24.73 19.77
C HIS A 163 -8.64 23.80 20.98
N SER A 164 -9.81 23.17 21.15
CA SER A 164 -10.06 22.11 22.13
C SER A 164 -10.41 20.81 21.42
N MET A 165 -9.40 20.14 20.86
CA MET A 165 -9.52 18.87 20.13
C MET A 165 -9.19 17.68 21.04
N THR A 166 -9.74 16.53 20.69
CA THR A 166 -9.41 15.21 21.23
C THR A 166 -8.52 14.43 20.25
N PRO A 167 -7.88 13.31 20.68
CA PRO A 167 -7.18 12.41 19.76
C PRO A 167 -8.04 11.95 18.57
N ALA A 168 -9.32 11.67 18.80
CA ALA A 168 -10.26 11.26 17.75
C ALA A 168 -10.53 12.37 16.73
N ASP A 169 -10.55 13.63 17.17
CA ASP A 169 -10.72 14.77 16.27
C ASP A 169 -9.53 14.92 15.31
N LEU A 170 -8.29 14.69 15.77
CA LEU A 170 -7.11 14.73 14.90
C LEU A 170 -7.15 13.66 13.80
N ILE A 171 -7.64 12.46 14.14
CA ILE A 171 -7.86 11.39 13.16
C ILE A 171 -8.96 11.81 12.17
N THR A 172 -10.06 12.38 12.64
CA THR A 172 -11.17 12.87 11.81
C THR A 172 -10.73 14.00 10.86
N MET A 173 -9.87 14.92 11.32
CA MET A 173 -9.25 15.94 10.48
C MET A 173 -8.52 15.32 9.28
N SER A 174 -7.76 14.26 9.54
CA SER A 174 -7.00 13.56 8.50
C SER A 174 -7.91 12.71 7.61
N GLU A 175 -8.94 12.07 8.18
CA GLU A 175 -9.95 11.30 7.45
C GLU A 175 -10.65 12.15 6.39
N ARG A 176 -10.99 13.39 6.74
CA ARG A 176 -11.57 14.37 5.82
C ARG A 176 -10.67 14.60 4.61
N VAL A 177 -9.39 14.90 4.85
CA VAL A 177 -8.44 15.20 3.78
C VAL A 177 -8.11 13.95 2.95
N TYR A 178 -7.96 12.79 3.59
CA TYR A 178 -7.67 11.53 2.90
C TYR A 178 -8.79 11.14 1.93
N ASN A 179 -10.05 11.27 2.35
CA ASN A 179 -11.20 11.02 1.48
C ASN A 179 -11.33 12.07 0.38
N PHE A 180 -11.05 13.34 0.67
CA PHE A 180 -11.04 14.39 -0.34
C PHE A 180 -9.95 14.15 -1.41
N GLN A 181 -8.76 13.69 -1.00
CA GLN A 181 -7.70 13.27 -1.91
C GLN A 181 -8.11 12.04 -2.76
N ARG A 182 -8.83 11.07 -2.17
CA ARG A 182 -9.38 9.94 -2.94
C ARG A 182 -10.38 10.39 -4.00
N VAL A 183 -11.27 11.32 -3.68
CA VAL A 183 -12.20 11.92 -4.65
C VAL A 183 -11.44 12.72 -5.72
N LEU A 184 -10.36 13.42 -5.35
CA LEU A 184 -9.49 14.09 -6.33
C LEU A 184 -8.86 13.08 -7.30
N CYS A 185 -8.34 11.95 -6.81
CA CYS A 185 -7.86 10.87 -7.67
C CYS A 185 -8.95 10.39 -8.64
N LEU A 186 -10.18 10.24 -8.16
CA LEU A 186 -11.34 9.85 -8.96
C LEU A 186 -11.66 10.89 -10.05
N LYS A 187 -11.66 12.17 -9.69
CA LYS A 187 -11.83 13.28 -10.64
C LYS A 187 -10.77 13.28 -11.75
N MET A 188 -9.55 12.83 -11.43
CA MET A 188 -8.45 12.71 -12.40
C MET A 188 -8.48 11.42 -13.23
N GLY A 189 -9.54 10.61 -13.11
CA GLY A 189 -9.70 9.34 -13.85
C GLY A 189 -9.06 8.12 -13.20
N TYR A 190 -8.64 8.23 -11.92
CA TYR A 190 -8.04 7.14 -11.15
C TYR A 190 -8.91 6.77 -9.94
N GLY A 191 -8.35 6.19 -8.87
CA GLY A 191 -9.06 6.04 -7.59
C GLY A 191 -10.17 4.98 -7.53
N ARG A 192 -10.24 4.09 -8.53
CA ARG A 192 -11.07 2.88 -8.54
C ARG A 192 -10.32 1.65 -8.06
N ARG A 193 -11.02 0.54 -7.84
CA ARG A 193 -10.44 -0.73 -7.36
C ARG A 193 -9.29 -1.25 -8.21
N GLU A 194 -9.40 -1.10 -9.53
CA GLU A 194 -8.36 -1.51 -10.48
C GLU A 194 -7.03 -0.76 -10.25
N HIS A 195 -7.09 0.47 -9.76
CA HIS A 195 -5.91 1.30 -9.49
C HIS A 195 -5.20 0.90 -8.20
N ASP A 196 -5.85 0.10 -7.36
CA ASP A 196 -5.28 -0.47 -6.14
C ASP A 196 -4.64 -1.86 -6.40
N ALA A 197 -4.53 -2.30 -7.65
CA ALA A 197 -3.80 -3.52 -8.03
C ALA A 197 -2.28 -3.38 -7.81
N LEU A 198 -1.63 -4.51 -7.55
CA LEU A 198 -0.18 -4.62 -7.39
C LEU A 198 0.40 -5.62 -8.40
N PRO A 199 1.68 -5.46 -8.82
CA PRO A 199 2.38 -6.49 -9.57
C PRO A 199 2.47 -7.78 -8.76
N TYR A 200 2.36 -8.95 -9.42
CA TYR A 200 2.34 -10.22 -8.69
C TYR A 200 3.64 -10.49 -7.90
N ARG A 201 4.78 -9.91 -8.29
CA ARG A 201 6.01 -9.95 -7.47
C ARG A 201 5.85 -9.34 -6.09
N ALA A 202 4.92 -8.41 -5.87
CA ALA A 202 4.61 -7.90 -4.54
C ALA A 202 3.82 -8.92 -3.70
N MET A 203 3.19 -9.90 -4.33
CA MET A 203 2.34 -10.90 -3.67
C MET A 203 3.03 -12.26 -3.56
N GLY A 204 3.81 -12.72 -4.55
CA GLY A 204 4.31 -14.10 -4.59
C GLY A 204 5.54 -14.34 -5.48
N PRO A 205 5.97 -15.60 -5.62
CA PRO A 205 7.04 -15.98 -6.55
C PRO A 205 6.52 -15.94 -7.99
N VAL A 206 7.14 -15.12 -8.85
CA VAL A 206 6.67 -14.96 -10.24
C VAL A 206 7.04 -16.15 -11.11
N THR A 207 8.22 -16.73 -10.88
CA THR A 207 8.76 -17.84 -11.69
C THR A 207 8.87 -19.13 -10.88
N VAL A 208 9.09 -20.24 -11.57
CA VAL A 208 9.36 -21.54 -10.95
C VAL A 208 10.67 -21.47 -10.14
N GLU A 209 11.69 -20.80 -10.64
CA GLU A 209 12.96 -20.64 -9.92
C GLU A 209 12.77 -19.84 -8.62
N GLU A 210 11.95 -18.78 -8.63
CA GLU A 210 11.61 -18.06 -7.41
C GLU A 210 10.89 -18.96 -6.40
N TYR A 211 9.98 -19.83 -6.88
CA TYR A 211 9.29 -20.81 -6.04
C TYR A 211 10.27 -21.83 -5.44
N GLU A 212 11.06 -22.48 -6.29
CA GLU A 212 12.01 -23.53 -5.91
C GLU A 212 13.06 -23.03 -4.91
N SER A 213 13.50 -21.78 -5.06
CA SER A 213 14.44 -21.14 -4.12
C SER A 213 13.95 -21.12 -2.66
N ARG A 214 12.62 -21.27 -2.45
CA ARG A 214 11.97 -21.31 -1.13
C ARG A 214 10.85 -22.35 -1.08
N HIS A 215 11.00 -23.48 -1.78
CA HIS A 215 9.92 -24.47 -1.95
C HIS A 215 9.33 -24.95 -0.62
N GLU A 216 10.16 -25.24 0.39
CA GLU A 216 9.69 -25.68 1.72
C GLU A 216 8.68 -24.70 2.33
N ARG A 217 8.93 -23.39 2.19
CA ARG A 217 8.03 -22.35 2.70
C ARG A 217 6.72 -22.32 1.91
N TYR A 218 6.78 -22.38 0.58
CA TYR A 218 5.58 -22.27 -0.24
C TYR A 218 4.72 -23.54 -0.19
N ASP A 219 5.35 -24.72 -0.16
CA ASP A 219 4.67 -26.00 0.05
C ASP A 219 3.97 -26.02 1.42
N LYS A 220 4.66 -25.57 2.48
CA LYS A 220 4.07 -25.42 3.82
C LYS A 220 2.86 -24.48 3.80
N GLN A 221 2.96 -23.34 3.12
CA GLN A 221 1.85 -22.40 3.02
C GLN A 221 0.65 -23.01 2.27
N LEU A 222 0.89 -23.68 1.14
CA LEU A 222 -0.17 -24.37 0.39
C LEU A 222 -0.87 -25.44 1.25
N LYS A 223 -0.11 -26.27 1.97
CA LYS A 223 -0.67 -27.32 2.83
C LYS A 223 -1.37 -26.75 4.06
N GLU A 224 -0.69 -25.96 4.88
CA GLU A 224 -1.16 -25.59 6.22
C GLU A 224 -2.04 -24.33 6.24
N THR A 225 -1.79 -23.37 5.34
CA THR A 225 -2.55 -22.11 5.32
C THR A 225 -3.73 -22.18 4.36
N TYR A 226 -3.56 -22.86 3.24
CA TYR A 226 -4.58 -22.94 2.19
C TYR A 226 -5.28 -24.30 2.08
N ASN A 227 -4.84 -25.31 2.85
CA ASN A 227 -5.40 -26.66 2.83
C ASN A 227 -5.44 -27.27 1.42
N VAL A 228 -4.36 -27.08 0.66
CA VAL A 228 -4.21 -27.59 -0.72
C VAL A 228 -3.38 -28.87 -0.70
N GLU A 229 -3.94 -29.93 -1.31
CA GLU A 229 -3.19 -31.14 -1.64
C GLU A 229 -2.23 -30.86 -2.80
N ILE A 230 -0.93 -30.99 -2.54
CA ILE A 230 0.14 -30.68 -3.52
C ILE A 230 0.92 -31.91 -3.98
N ASP A 231 0.62 -33.09 -3.43
CA ASP A 231 1.31 -34.32 -3.79
C ASP A 231 1.03 -34.66 -5.27
N GLY A 232 2.09 -34.97 -6.01
CA GLY A 232 2.03 -35.21 -7.46
C GLY A 232 1.94 -33.95 -8.33
N LYS A 233 1.88 -32.73 -7.76
CA LYS A 233 1.89 -31.48 -8.53
C LYS A 233 3.31 -31.03 -8.87
N SER A 234 3.50 -30.61 -10.11
CA SER A 234 4.73 -29.92 -10.54
C SER A 234 4.84 -28.52 -9.92
N SER A 235 6.05 -27.98 -9.86
CA SER A 235 6.31 -26.62 -9.38
C SER A 235 5.55 -25.56 -10.16
N ALA A 236 5.39 -25.75 -11.48
CA ALA A 236 4.62 -24.84 -12.32
C ALA A 236 3.13 -24.82 -11.94
N GLU A 237 2.54 -25.97 -11.57
CA GLU A 237 1.17 -26.04 -11.06
C GLU A 237 1.06 -25.39 -9.68
N LYS A 238 2.02 -25.64 -8.79
CA LYS A 238 2.03 -25.04 -7.44
C LYS A 238 2.14 -23.51 -7.51
N VAL A 239 2.96 -22.95 -8.41
CA VAL A 239 3.06 -21.50 -8.65
C VAL A 239 1.72 -20.92 -9.10
N LYS A 240 1.03 -21.57 -10.04
CA LYS A 240 -0.29 -21.12 -10.53
C LYS A 240 -1.34 -21.13 -9.42
N ILE A 241 -1.38 -22.19 -8.61
CA ILE A 241 -2.30 -22.31 -7.48
C ILE A 241 -2.01 -21.23 -6.44
N LEU A 242 -0.74 -21.08 -6.05
CA LEU A 242 -0.32 -20.08 -5.07
C LEU A 242 -0.66 -18.66 -5.53
N ARG A 243 -0.46 -18.36 -6.82
CA ARG A 243 -0.81 -17.06 -7.42
C ARG A 243 -2.27 -16.73 -7.21
N LYS A 244 -3.15 -17.63 -7.67
CA LYS A 244 -4.59 -17.48 -7.56
C LYS A 244 -5.01 -17.20 -6.12
N LEU A 245 -4.52 -18.01 -5.18
CA LEU A 245 -4.86 -17.88 -3.75
C LEU A 245 -4.37 -16.56 -3.14
N ARG A 246 -3.15 -16.11 -3.49
CA ARG A 246 -2.60 -14.86 -2.96
C ARG A 246 -3.31 -13.64 -3.55
N GLU A 247 -3.63 -13.64 -4.84
CA GLU A 247 -4.44 -12.59 -5.47
C GLU A 247 -5.86 -12.53 -4.88
N GLU A 248 -6.52 -13.68 -4.67
CA GLU A 248 -7.83 -13.75 -4.02
C GLU A 248 -7.83 -13.21 -2.59
N ARG A 249 -6.80 -13.53 -1.78
CA ARG A 249 -6.65 -12.93 -0.44
C ARG A 249 -6.48 -11.42 -0.48
N TYR A 250 -5.78 -10.90 -1.49
CA TYR A 250 -5.62 -9.47 -1.65
C TYR A 250 -6.95 -8.79 -1.99
N GLU A 251 -7.78 -9.40 -2.85
CA GLU A 251 -9.12 -8.91 -3.12
C GLU A 251 -10.01 -8.91 -1.86
N GLN A 252 -9.94 -9.96 -1.04
CA GLN A 252 -10.64 -10.03 0.26
C GLN A 252 -10.16 -8.93 1.22
N LEU A 253 -8.85 -8.63 1.24
CA LEU A 253 -8.32 -7.52 2.03
C LEU A 253 -8.89 -6.19 1.56
N LYS A 254 -8.92 -5.93 0.25
CA LYS A 254 -9.50 -4.69 -0.30
C LYS A 254 -10.94 -4.52 0.12
N ASP A 255 -11.73 -5.59 0.08
CA ASP A 255 -13.14 -5.55 0.51
C ASP A 255 -13.26 -5.13 1.98
N ALA A 256 -12.53 -5.79 2.89
CA ALA A 256 -12.54 -5.46 4.31
C ALA A 256 -12.07 -4.02 4.57
N VAL A 257 -11.06 -3.53 3.85
CA VAL A 257 -10.55 -2.16 4.01
C VAL A 257 -11.53 -1.13 3.46
N TYR A 258 -12.15 -1.38 2.31
CA TYR A 258 -13.14 -0.48 1.72
C TYR A 258 -14.37 -0.36 2.62
N GLU A 259 -14.87 -1.48 3.13
CA GLU A 259 -15.95 -1.48 4.11
C GLU A 259 -15.56 -0.64 5.34
N ARG A 260 -14.37 -0.89 5.89
CA ARG A 260 -13.88 -0.14 7.06
C ARG A 260 -13.73 1.36 6.79
N ARG A 261 -13.35 1.76 5.58
CA ARG A 261 -13.20 3.16 5.17
C ARG A 261 -14.53 3.83 4.80
N GLY A 262 -15.64 3.08 4.76
CA GLY A 262 -16.93 3.58 4.26
C GLY A 262 -16.88 3.88 2.76
N TRP A 263 -16.26 2.99 1.99
CA TRP A 263 -16.13 3.05 0.54
C TRP A 263 -16.98 1.96 -0.11
N THR A 264 -17.35 2.16 -1.37
CA THR A 264 -18.00 1.14 -2.20
C THR A 264 -17.02 0.00 -2.52
N LYS A 265 -17.53 -1.10 -3.08
CA LYS A 265 -16.70 -2.23 -3.55
C LYS A 265 -15.70 -1.85 -4.65
N ASP A 266 -15.95 -0.74 -5.35
CA ASP A 266 -15.03 -0.16 -6.33
C ASP A 266 -14.04 0.87 -5.71
N GLY A 267 -13.97 0.95 -4.39
CA GLY A 267 -13.00 1.79 -3.68
C GLY A 267 -13.29 3.30 -3.77
N ILE A 268 -14.56 3.69 -3.93
CA ILE A 268 -15.01 5.09 -3.98
C ILE A 268 -15.69 5.45 -2.66
N PRO A 269 -15.38 6.58 -2.00
CA PRO A 269 -16.10 7.02 -0.80
C PRO A 269 -17.63 7.09 -1.03
N THR A 270 -18.41 6.58 -0.08
CA THR A 270 -19.88 6.62 -0.18
C THR A 270 -20.43 8.02 0.08
N LEU A 271 -21.70 8.25 -0.30
CA LEU A 271 -22.40 9.48 0.03
C LEU A 271 -22.44 9.74 1.55
N ASP A 272 -22.69 8.70 2.34
CA ASP A 272 -22.71 8.80 3.81
C ASP A 272 -21.36 9.21 4.37
N THR A 273 -20.27 8.68 3.81
CA THR A 273 -18.91 9.04 4.21
C THR A 273 -18.61 10.51 3.91
N VAL A 274 -18.93 11.01 2.72
CA VAL A 274 -18.65 12.42 2.39
C VAL A 274 -19.51 13.40 3.19
N LYS A 275 -20.77 13.05 3.46
CA LYS A 275 -21.66 13.84 4.34
C LYS A 275 -21.18 13.86 5.78
N ARG A 276 -20.84 12.69 6.35
CA ARG A 276 -20.29 12.57 7.71
C ARG A 276 -19.01 13.40 7.89
N LEU A 277 -18.18 13.46 6.86
CA LEU A 277 -16.92 14.21 6.89
C LEU A 277 -17.08 15.70 6.54
N GLY A 278 -18.27 16.14 6.11
CA GLY A 278 -18.54 17.53 5.69
C GLY A 278 -17.75 17.94 4.44
N ILE A 279 -17.57 17.01 3.50
CA ILE A 279 -16.91 17.24 2.21
C ILE A 279 -17.86 17.01 1.02
N ASP A 280 -19.16 16.96 1.28
CA ASP A 280 -20.25 16.85 0.30
C ASP A 280 -20.51 18.15 -0.46
N PHE A 281 -19.43 18.85 -0.86
CA PHE A 281 -19.50 20.02 -1.72
C PHE A 281 -20.16 19.65 -3.07
N PRO A 282 -20.84 20.59 -3.77
CA PRO A 282 -21.48 20.31 -5.06
C PRO A 282 -20.57 19.57 -6.05
N ASP A 283 -19.32 20.03 -6.22
CA ASP A 283 -18.33 19.40 -7.09
C ASP A 283 -17.96 17.95 -6.67
N VAL A 284 -17.90 17.67 -5.37
CA VAL A 284 -17.64 16.32 -4.87
C VAL A 284 -18.82 15.41 -5.19
N LEU A 285 -20.05 15.90 -4.96
CA LEU A 285 -21.26 15.15 -5.27
C LEU A 285 -21.41 14.90 -6.78
N ASP A 286 -21.02 15.84 -7.63
CA ASP A 286 -20.97 15.65 -9.08
C ASP A 286 -19.98 14.55 -9.49
N VAL A 287 -18.78 14.55 -8.91
CA VAL A 287 -17.79 13.48 -9.15
C VAL A 287 -18.34 12.13 -8.69
N LEU A 288 -18.96 12.05 -7.52
CA LEU A 288 -19.55 10.80 -7.03
C LEU A 288 -20.67 10.29 -7.95
N ARG A 289 -21.62 11.16 -8.34
CA ARG A 289 -22.72 10.80 -9.27
C ARG A 289 -22.19 10.32 -10.61
N ALA A 290 -21.22 11.02 -11.20
CA ALA A 290 -20.60 10.64 -12.47
C ALA A 290 -19.91 9.27 -12.41
N ASN A 291 -19.56 8.80 -11.20
CA ASN A 291 -18.91 7.52 -10.97
C ASN A 291 -19.84 6.46 -10.34
N GLY A 292 -21.16 6.69 -10.35
CA GLY A 292 -22.17 5.70 -9.94
C GLY A 292 -22.45 5.64 -8.43
N VAL A 293 -22.09 6.69 -7.68
CA VAL A 293 -22.39 6.81 -6.25
C VAL A 293 -23.48 7.87 -6.08
N SER A 294 -24.66 7.43 -5.65
CA SER A 294 -25.87 8.26 -5.48
C SER A 294 -26.37 8.26 -4.05
#